data_AF-A0A1F6GFX4-F1
#
_entry.id   AF-A0A1F6GFX4-F1
#
_cell.length_a   1.000
_cell.length_b   1.000
_cell.length_c   1.000
_cell.angle_alpha   90.00
_cell.angle_beta   90.00
_cell.angle_gamma   90.00
#
_symmetry.space_group_name_H-M   'P 1'
#
loop_
_entity.id
_entity.type
_entity.pdbx_description
1 polymer ?
#
loop_
_entity_poly.entity_id
_entity_poly.type
_entity_poly.pdbx_seq_one_letter_code
_entity_poly.pdbx_strand_id
1 'polypeptide(L)'
;MKKLALLLSLLFTTWSAQAAYVVQGQIRSEAGSATAGLNVVLIEQNPNKAPQGPLALGKTDQDGRFRIEIEELDPQSEYILGTRIGEQRAASEAFSFAQSKQVTQDLNIPAQQEEVAPEGHNMDSPLVGPFIFVGDLKAEAGPVDSVTVELMEMTISSPEGQAVQTTQTNKAGHFSLQLPQAGSHNLYYVLAKNGPQLARSEARPLAASDKGKEIKTDLVFMAVSQDPKALIVRKNLLFFELMEDRVRVSEILLIENISPGSLDLSGQPLVKALPKGAENFQLMRPAPGISAQLDQDQAQFSITMAPGMAQIFFSYDLNLDQLGQTLTSGLLPRTEEIELVRTASGFEVTFDTPINEVVETKKGHGEELFFSKKTLALSDQKNVKFVIESTIMPQKRLFYPATLLLVLLLCGLFWYIKIKPEKAA
;
A
#
# COMPACT_ATOMS: atom_id res chain seq x y z
N MET A 1 -46.90 53.13 24.07
CA MET A 1 -47.44 52.72 22.74
C MET A 1 -46.58 51.58 22.21
N LYS A 2 -47.19 50.59 21.53
CA LYS A 2 -46.67 49.69 20.44
C LYS A 2 -45.16 49.34 20.41
N LYS A 3 -44.69 48.13 20.14
CA LYS A 3 -45.23 46.77 19.87
C LYS A 3 -44.00 45.82 20.00
N LEU A 4 -44.09 44.70 20.71
CA LEU A 4 -44.36 43.34 20.19
C LEU A 4 -43.22 42.72 19.32
N ALA A 5 -42.53 41.74 19.93
CA ALA A 5 -41.89 40.54 19.39
C ALA A 5 -41.32 40.49 17.95
N LEU A 6 -40.07 40.02 17.85
CA LEU A 6 -39.82 38.75 17.16
C LEU A 6 -38.62 38.02 17.77
N LEU A 7 -38.84 36.74 18.05
CA LEU A 7 -37.81 35.71 18.03
C LEU A 7 -36.94 35.87 16.77
N LEU A 8 -35.62 35.83 16.95
CA LEU A 8 -34.78 35.19 15.95
C LEU A 8 -33.96 34.10 16.64
N SER A 9 -34.41 32.87 16.45
CA SER A 9 -33.66 31.67 16.75
C SER A 9 -32.38 31.65 15.92
N LEU A 10 -31.26 32.11 16.49
CA LEU A 10 -30.02 31.44 16.16
C LEU A 10 -30.10 30.05 16.80
N LEU A 11 -30.43 29.09 15.95
CA LEU A 11 -30.04 27.72 16.17
C LEU A 11 -28.52 27.74 16.41
N PHE A 12 -28.11 27.61 17.66
CA PHE A 12 -26.87 26.91 17.94
C PHE A 12 -27.11 25.47 17.48
N THR A 13 -26.96 25.23 16.18
CA THR A 13 -26.42 23.96 15.71
C THR A 13 -25.07 23.86 16.38
N THR A 14 -25.05 23.21 17.53
CA THR A 14 -23.84 22.60 18.04
C THR A 14 -23.29 21.78 16.88
N TRP A 15 -22.21 22.26 16.26
CA TRP A 15 -21.27 21.37 15.61
C TRP A 15 -20.85 20.40 16.72
N SER A 16 -21.52 19.26 16.75
CA SER A 16 -21.00 18.09 17.42
C SER A 16 -19.64 17.87 16.78
N ALA A 17 -18.58 18.16 17.52
CA ALA A 17 -17.24 17.74 17.14
C ALA A 17 -17.29 16.23 17.00
N GLN A 18 -17.44 15.78 15.75
CA GLN A 18 -17.61 14.38 15.42
C GLN A 18 -16.31 13.70 15.85
N ALA A 19 -16.37 12.85 16.87
CA ALA A 19 -15.21 12.49 17.66
C ALA A 19 -14.17 11.77 16.78
N ALA A 20 -13.15 12.51 16.35
CA ALA A 20 -12.15 12.06 15.39
C ALA A 20 -11.40 10.82 15.90
N TYR A 21 -11.00 9.98 14.95
CA TYR A 21 -10.02 8.94 15.16
C TYR A 21 -8.63 9.55 14.97
N VAL A 22 -7.68 9.11 15.79
CA VAL A 22 -6.36 9.72 15.94
C VAL A 22 -5.30 8.64 15.83
N VAL A 23 -4.38 8.78 14.88
CA VAL A 23 -3.12 8.02 14.91
C VAL A 23 -1.97 8.98 15.16
N GLN A 24 -1.08 8.58 16.06
CA GLN A 24 0.07 9.38 16.49
C GLN A 24 1.27 8.45 16.73
N GLY A 25 2.46 9.01 16.82
CA GLY A 25 3.65 8.24 17.13
C GLY A 25 4.91 9.06 16.92
N GLN A 26 6.06 8.39 16.96
CA GLN A 26 7.36 8.98 16.69
C GLN A 26 8.06 8.23 15.54
N ILE A 27 8.68 8.98 14.64
CA ILE A 27 9.63 8.46 13.67
C ILE A 27 11.03 8.47 14.31
N ARG A 28 11.72 7.33 14.22
CA ARG A 28 13.13 7.19 14.60
C ARG A 28 13.94 6.73 13.38
N SER A 29 15.12 7.31 13.19
CA SER A 29 16.07 6.87 12.16
C SER A 29 17.21 6.12 12.83
N GLU A 30 17.41 4.86 12.47
CA GLU A 30 18.56 4.07 12.97
C GLU A 30 19.89 4.59 12.40
N ALA A 31 19.85 5.22 11.23
CA ALA A 31 20.95 5.98 10.65
C ALA A 31 21.18 7.37 11.31
N GLY A 32 20.44 7.71 12.37
CA GLY A 32 20.58 8.99 13.09
C GLY A 32 20.18 10.23 12.28
N SER A 33 19.46 10.07 11.18
CA SER A 33 19.04 11.19 10.32
C SER A 33 17.94 12.03 10.97
N ALA A 34 17.89 13.32 10.64
CA ALA A 34 16.90 14.24 11.19
C ALA A 34 15.46 13.83 10.81
N THR A 35 14.59 13.75 11.81
CA THR A 35 13.22 13.25 11.68
C THR A 35 12.15 14.35 11.65
N ALA A 36 12.55 15.62 11.58
CA ALA A 36 11.64 16.77 11.64
C ALA A 36 11.09 17.20 10.27
N GLY A 37 9.83 17.60 10.20
CA GLY A 37 9.17 18.07 8.98
C GLY A 37 8.89 16.99 7.93
N LEU A 38 9.01 15.71 8.29
CA LEU A 38 8.72 14.57 7.42
C LEU A 38 7.21 14.42 7.22
N ASN A 39 6.81 14.15 5.98
CA ASN A 39 5.45 13.72 5.67
C ASN A 39 5.20 12.31 6.22
N VAL A 40 4.03 12.11 6.82
CA VAL A 40 3.51 10.83 7.26
C VAL A 40 2.14 10.64 6.62
N VAL A 41 2.02 9.70 5.68
CA VAL A 41 0.74 9.40 5.00
C VAL A 41 0.02 8.28 5.72
N LEU A 42 -1.28 8.46 5.97
CA LEU A 42 -2.18 7.40 6.41
C LEU A 42 -2.89 6.83 5.18
N ILE A 43 -2.71 5.53 4.94
CA ILE A 43 -3.34 4.80 3.83
C ILE A 43 -4.34 3.79 4.41
N GLU A 44 -5.56 3.80 3.88
CA GLU A 44 -6.57 2.79 4.17
C GLU A 44 -6.31 1.55 3.30
N GLN A 45 -6.17 0.39 3.94
CA GLN A 45 -6.10 -0.92 3.30
C GLN A 45 -7.37 -1.71 3.58
N ASN A 46 -8.17 -1.87 2.52
CA ASN A 46 -9.26 -2.82 2.50
C ASN A 46 -9.24 -3.53 1.15
N PRO A 47 -8.97 -4.84 1.09
CA PRO A 47 -9.01 -5.57 -0.17
C PRO A 47 -10.42 -5.58 -0.77
N ASN A 48 -11.48 -5.40 0.02
CA ASN A 48 -12.86 -5.40 -0.45
C ASN A 48 -13.37 -4.03 -0.93
N LYS A 49 -12.51 -2.99 -0.94
CA LYS A 49 -12.85 -1.65 -1.43
C LYS A 49 -11.83 -1.15 -2.44
N ALA A 50 -12.32 -0.40 -3.43
CA ALA A 50 -11.46 0.37 -4.33
C ALA A 50 -10.54 1.30 -3.50
N PRO A 51 -9.20 1.22 -3.62
CA PRO A 51 -8.29 2.04 -2.85
C PRO A 51 -8.60 3.52 -3.08
N GLN A 52 -8.61 4.31 -2.01
CA GLN A 52 -8.87 5.76 -2.08
C GLN A 52 -7.59 6.61 -2.09
N GLY A 53 -6.43 5.96 -2.08
CA GLY A 53 -5.13 6.62 -1.94
C GLY A 53 -4.88 7.00 -0.48
N PRO A 54 -3.99 7.96 -0.21
CA PRO A 54 -3.82 8.52 1.12
C PRO A 54 -5.16 9.09 1.63
N LEU A 55 -5.58 8.62 2.80
CA LEU A 55 -6.78 9.08 3.50
C LEU A 55 -6.50 10.42 4.19
N ALA A 56 -5.33 10.53 4.81
CA ALA A 56 -4.86 11.72 5.50
C ALA A 56 -3.34 11.85 5.47
N LEU A 57 -2.84 13.05 5.76
CA LEU A 57 -1.43 13.37 5.93
C LEU A 57 -1.23 13.88 7.36
N GLY A 58 0.00 13.76 7.86
CA GLY A 58 0.52 14.56 8.95
C GLY A 58 1.98 14.90 8.68
N LYS A 59 2.53 15.80 9.50
CA LYS A 59 3.96 16.08 9.55
C LYS A 59 4.56 15.85 10.92
N THR A 60 5.84 15.52 10.95
CA THR A 60 6.58 15.43 12.20
C THR A 60 7.01 16.79 12.73
N ASP A 61 6.95 16.93 14.05
CA ASP A 61 7.56 18.04 14.79
C ASP A 61 9.08 17.91 14.92
N GLN A 62 9.71 18.80 15.68
CA GLN A 62 11.17 18.82 15.89
C GLN A 62 11.72 17.56 16.58
N ASP A 63 10.87 16.81 17.30
CA ASP A 63 11.22 15.58 18.01
C ASP A 63 10.88 14.32 17.18
N GLY A 64 10.47 14.48 15.92
CA GLY A 64 10.04 13.39 15.04
C GLY A 64 8.64 12.86 15.35
N ARG A 65 7.84 13.55 16.18
CA ARG A 65 6.48 13.10 16.55
C ARG A 65 5.46 13.62 15.55
N PHE A 66 4.50 12.77 15.17
CA PHE A 66 3.40 13.15 14.29
C PHE A 66 2.05 12.86 14.94
N ARG A 67 1.00 13.48 14.39
CA ARG A 67 -0.40 13.24 14.72
C ARG A 67 -1.25 13.44 13.47
N ILE A 68 -2.13 12.50 13.20
CA ILE A 68 -3.08 12.51 12.08
C ILE A 68 -4.47 12.28 12.65
N GLU A 69 -5.44 13.09 12.23
CA GLU A 69 -6.84 13.00 12.65
C GLU A 69 -7.73 12.71 11.44
N ILE A 70 -8.68 11.78 11.59
CA ILE A 70 -9.67 11.42 10.56
C ILE A 70 -11.07 11.39 11.17
N GLU A 71 -12.06 11.91 10.46
CA GLU A 71 -13.44 12.03 10.94
C GLU A 71 -14.24 10.72 10.79
N GLU A 72 -13.99 10.00 9.70
CA GLU A 72 -14.66 8.75 9.35
C GLU A 72 -13.66 7.60 9.25
N LEU A 73 -14.13 6.41 9.60
CA LEU A 73 -13.39 5.16 9.61
C LEU A 73 -14.26 4.08 8.98
N ASP A 74 -13.65 3.19 8.19
CA ASP A 74 -14.26 1.90 7.89
C ASP A 74 -13.86 0.88 8.97
N PRO A 75 -14.83 0.30 9.73
CA PRO A 75 -14.54 -0.74 10.72
C PRO A 75 -14.03 -2.06 10.10
N GLN A 76 -14.10 -2.24 8.78
CA GLN A 76 -13.56 -3.40 8.07
C GLN A 76 -12.17 -3.16 7.44
N SER A 77 -11.61 -1.96 7.59
CA SER A 77 -10.31 -1.60 7.02
C SER A 77 -9.19 -1.72 8.04
N GLU A 78 -8.03 -2.15 7.54
CA GLU A 78 -6.75 -1.92 8.20
C GLU A 78 -6.11 -0.64 7.66
N TYR A 79 -5.09 -0.15 8.36
CA TYR A 79 -4.45 1.12 8.11
C TYR A 79 -2.93 0.96 8.15
N ILE A 80 -2.25 1.72 7.32
CA ILE A 80 -0.79 1.82 7.26
C ILE A 80 -0.39 3.27 7.38
N LEU A 81 0.64 3.56 8.19
CA LEU A 81 1.42 4.77 8.05
C LEU A 81 2.61 4.52 7.12
N GLY A 82 2.82 5.41 6.15
CA GLY A 82 4.02 5.46 5.32
C GLY A 82 4.79 6.75 5.57
N THR A 83 6.13 6.67 5.58
CA THR A 83 7.01 7.84 5.68
C THR A 83 8.37 7.56 5.04
N ARG A 84 9.23 8.57 4.95
CA ARG A 84 10.55 8.48 4.31
C ARG A 84 11.55 9.50 4.87
N ILE A 85 12.83 9.17 4.82
CA ILE A 85 13.96 10.11 4.99
C ILE A 85 14.90 9.90 3.81
N GLY A 86 15.11 10.95 3.00
CA GLY A 86 15.82 10.83 1.73
C GLY A 86 15.23 9.71 0.87
N GLU A 87 16.07 8.73 0.53
CA GLU A 87 15.65 7.52 -0.20
C GLU A 87 15.04 6.43 0.67
N GLN A 88 15.33 6.41 1.97
CA GLN A 88 14.85 5.35 2.85
C GLN A 88 13.35 5.51 3.09
N ARG A 89 12.60 4.43 2.87
CA ARG A 89 11.15 4.37 3.08
C ARG A 89 10.86 3.46 4.28
N ALA A 90 9.86 3.81 5.10
CA ALA A 90 9.35 2.96 6.18
C ALA A 90 7.82 2.94 6.15
N ALA A 91 7.26 1.80 6.55
CA ALA A 91 5.82 1.61 6.71
C ALA A 91 5.54 0.85 8.02
N SER A 92 4.47 1.19 8.73
CA SER A 92 4.30 0.91 10.17
C SER A 92 3.66 -0.44 10.59
N GLU A 93 3.82 -1.49 9.81
CA GLU A 93 2.87 -2.62 9.73
C GLU A 93 1.38 -2.21 9.65
N ALA A 94 0.44 -3.17 9.73
CA ALA A 94 -1.00 -2.92 9.54
C ALA A 94 -1.70 -2.85 10.90
N PHE A 95 -2.62 -1.88 11.08
CA PHE A 95 -3.34 -1.70 12.34
C PHE A 95 -4.81 -1.32 12.11
N SER A 96 -5.66 -1.46 13.12
CA SER A 96 -7.07 -1.05 13.08
C SER A 96 -7.47 -0.24 14.31
N PHE A 97 -8.54 0.55 14.17
CA PHE A 97 -9.12 1.34 15.26
C PHE A 97 -10.25 0.60 15.99
N ALA A 98 -10.36 -0.73 15.80
CA ALA A 98 -11.46 -1.54 16.32
C ALA A 98 -11.59 -1.52 17.86
N GLN A 99 -10.48 -1.28 18.57
CA GLN A 99 -10.43 -1.27 20.04
C GLN A 99 -10.31 0.14 20.65
N SER A 100 -9.94 1.15 19.87
CA SER A 100 -9.66 2.50 20.36
C SER A 100 -9.78 3.54 19.26
N LYS A 101 -10.32 4.73 19.60
CA LYS A 101 -10.26 5.90 18.71
C LYS A 101 -8.85 6.50 18.60
N GLN A 102 -7.92 6.11 19.47
CA GLN A 102 -6.54 6.59 19.46
C GLN A 102 -5.58 5.41 19.37
N VAL A 103 -4.78 5.38 18.29
CA VAL A 103 -3.72 4.40 18.05
C VAL A 103 -2.38 5.10 18.18
N THR A 104 -1.43 4.47 18.87
CA THR A 104 -0.02 4.92 18.88
C THR A 104 0.81 3.93 18.10
N GLN A 105 1.50 4.43 17.08
CA GLN A 105 2.25 3.61 16.14
C GLN A 105 3.56 4.32 15.78
N ASP A 106 4.67 3.87 16.36
CA ASP A 106 6.00 4.36 16.00
C ASP A 106 6.46 3.78 14.65
N LEU A 107 7.36 4.48 13.96
CA LEU A 107 8.07 3.99 12.78
C LEU A 107 9.58 4.07 12.99
N ASN A 108 10.28 2.96 12.80
CA ASN A 108 11.72 2.95 12.61
C ASN A 108 12.03 2.98 11.11
N ILE A 109 12.95 3.86 10.71
CA ILE A 109 13.60 3.83 9.40
C ILE A 109 14.94 3.14 9.58
N PRO A 110 15.13 1.92 9.03
CA PRO A 110 16.30 1.13 9.29
C PRO A 110 17.55 1.71 8.64
N ALA A 111 18.73 1.45 9.19
CA ALA A 111 19.98 1.65 8.48
C ALA A 111 20.09 0.61 7.33
N GLN A 112 20.72 0.95 6.21
CA GLN A 112 20.98 -0.04 5.15
C GLN A 112 22.02 -1.06 5.64
N GLN A 113 21.59 -2.26 6.05
CA GLN A 113 22.45 -3.42 6.26
C GLN A 113 21.80 -4.73 5.82
N GLU A 114 22.65 -5.72 5.54
CA GLU A 114 22.29 -7.06 5.09
C GLU A 114 21.46 -7.83 6.13
N GLU A 115 20.66 -8.77 5.62
CA GLU A 115 19.70 -9.59 6.36
C GLU A 115 20.39 -10.48 7.42
N VAL A 116 20.12 -10.21 8.70
CA VAL A 116 20.53 -11.05 9.83
C VAL A 116 19.29 -11.71 10.42
N ALA A 117 19.26 -13.05 10.43
CA ALA A 117 18.13 -13.83 10.93
C ALA A 117 17.92 -13.66 12.46
N PRO A 118 16.67 -13.66 12.94
CA PRO A 118 16.38 -13.47 14.37
C PRO A 118 16.60 -14.74 15.20
N GLU A 119 17.22 -14.61 16.37
CA GLU A 119 17.33 -15.68 17.37
C GLU A 119 15.99 -15.89 18.11
N GLY A 120 15.62 -17.16 18.35
CA GLY A 120 14.36 -17.52 18.97
C GLY A 120 14.39 -17.54 20.50
N HIS A 121 13.36 -16.97 21.12
CA HIS A 121 13.07 -17.14 22.54
C HIS A 121 11.57 -17.42 22.77
N ASN A 122 11.25 -18.60 23.29
CA ASN A 122 10.25 -18.74 24.35
C ASN A 122 10.35 -20.10 25.06
N MET A 123 10.15 -20.08 26.38
CA MET A 123 10.15 -21.27 27.25
C MET A 123 8.79 -21.36 27.96
N ASP A 124 7.74 -21.68 27.20
CA ASP A 124 6.43 -22.05 27.74
C ASP A 124 6.34 -23.56 27.99
N SER A 125 5.56 -23.96 29.00
CA SER A 125 5.33 -25.39 29.29
C SER A 125 4.37 -26.01 28.26
N PRO A 126 4.75 -27.08 27.54
CA PRO A 126 3.94 -27.63 26.47
C PRO A 126 2.68 -28.34 26.97
N LEU A 127 1.59 -28.21 26.21
CA LEU A 127 0.36 -28.97 26.39
C LEU A 127 0.60 -30.44 26.02
N VAL A 128 0.31 -31.35 26.94
CA VAL A 128 0.48 -32.80 26.73
C VAL A 128 -0.77 -33.41 26.08
N GLY A 129 -0.65 -33.82 24.83
CA GLY A 129 -1.71 -34.42 24.01
C GLY A 129 -2.05 -35.88 24.37
N PRO A 130 -2.48 -36.71 23.40
CA PRO A 130 -2.48 -36.44 21.97
C PRO A 130 -3.59 -35.48 21.53
N PHE A 131 -3.29 -34.66 20.52
CA PHE A 131 -4.25 -33.91 19.72
C PHE A 131 -4.40 -34.61 18.37
N ILE A 132 -5.63 -34.87 17.93
CA ILE A 132 -5.90 -35.74 16.78
C ILE A 132 -6.64 -34.92 15.72
N PHE A 133 -5.96 -34.58 14.64
CA PHE A 133 -6.57 -33.94 13.48
C PHE A 133 -7.02 -35.02 12.50
N VAL A 134 -8.24 -34.94 12.02
CA VAL A 134 -8.82 -35.86 11.02
C VAL A 134 -9.64 -35.09 10.01
N GLY A 135 -9.70 -35.57 8.77
CA GLY A 135 -10.52 -34.95 7.74
C GLY A 135 -10.44 -35.70 6.42
N ASP A 136 -11.28 -35.29 5.49
CA ASP A 136 -11.23 -35.75 4.11
C ASP A 136 -10.59 -34.68 3.21
N LEU A 137 -9.66 -35.10 2.37
CA LEU A 137 -9.11 -34.30 1.27
C LEU A 137 -9.78 -34.68 -0.05
N LYS A 138 -10.36 -33.68 -0.72
CA LYS A 138 -11.06 -33.83 -2.00
C LYS A 138 -10.49 -32.86 -3.04
N ALA A 139 -10.56 -33.24 -4.32
CA ALA A 139 -10.41 -32.36 -5.46
C ALA A 139 -11.71 -32.35 -6.27
N GLU A 140 -11.79 -31.55 -7.33
CA GLU A 140 -12.95 -31.50 -8.22
C GLU A 140 -13.35 -32.88 -8.79
N ALA A 141 -12.36 -33.76 -9.03
CA ALA A 141 -12.58 -35.12 -9.51
C ALA A 141 -12.99 -36.14 -8.42
N GLY A 142 -13.08 -35.73 -7.15
CA GLY A 142 -13.42 -36.59 -6.01
C GLY A 142 -12.29 -36.73 -4.97
N PRO A 143 -12.30 -37.78 -4.13
CA PRO A 143 -11.28 -37.98 -3.09
C PRO A 143 -9.89 -38.21 -3.69
N VAL A 144 -8.84 -37.77 -2.98
CA VAL A 144 -7.46 -37.81 -3.49
C VAL A 144 -6.61 -38.78 -2.65
N ASP A 145 -6.10 -39.84 -3.28
CA ASP A 145 -5.31 -40.90 -2.64
C ASP A 145 -3.82 -40.55 -2.55
N SER A 146 -3.16 -41.01 -1.49
CA SER A 146 -1.69 -40.96 -1.30
C SER A 146 -1.06 -39.56 -1.36
N VAL A 147 -1.84 -38.51 -1.04
CA VAL A 147 -1.36 -37.13 -0.96
C VAL A 147 -0.77 -36.87 0.42
N THR A 148 0.40 -36.25 0.46
CA THR A 148 1.04 -35.82 1.71
C THR A 148 0.23 -34.70 2.37
N VAL A 149 -0.11 -34.91 3.64
CA VAL A 149 -0.79 -33.94 4.51
C VAL A 149 0.09 -33.68 5.73
N GLU A 150 0.38 -32.42 5.98
CA GLU A 150 1.26 -31.92 7.04
C GLU A 150 0.44 -31.18 8.08
N LEU A 151 0.72 -31.43 9.36
CA LEU A 151 0.31 -30.53 10.44
C LEU A 151 1.41 -29.48 10.60
N MET A 152 1.03 -28.22 10.45
CA MET A 152 1.92 -27.08 10.50
C MET A 152 1.75 -26.34 11.84
N GLU A 153 2.86 -25.98 12.48
CA GLU A 153 2.93 -25.16 13.68
C GLU A 153 3.41 -23.75 13.31
N MET A 154 2.58 -22.74 13.54
CA MET A 154 2.92 -21.33 13.39
C MET A 154 3.36 -20.75 14.73
N THR A 155 4.44 -19.98 14.70
CA THR A 155 4.95 -19.21 15.85
C THR A 155 5.18 -17.76 15.42
N ILE A 156 5.47 -16.87 16.38
CA ILE A 156 5.82 -15.47 16.07
C ILE A 156 7.06 -15.38 15.16
N SER A 157 8.01 -16.31 15.30
CA SER A 157 9.26 -16.35 14.51
C SER A 157 9.16 -17.17 13.20
N SER A 158 8.05 -17.88 12.99
CA SER A 158 7.75 -18.61 11.75
C SER A 158 6.25 -18.49 11.46
N PRO A 159 5.81 -17.34 10.91
CA PRO A 159 4.40 -17.09 10.61
C PRO A 159 3.88 -17.94 9.44
N GLU A 160 4.74 -18.36 8.52
CA GLU A 160 4.45 -19.38 7.50
C GLU A 160 4.31 -20.80 8.09
N GLY A 161 4.91 -21.05 9.25
CA GLY A 161 4.80 -22.29 10.02
C GLY A 161 5.69 -23.44 9.56
N GLN A 162 6.01 -24.32 10.50
CA GLN A 162 6.87 -25.49 10.31
C GLN A 162 6.07 -26.79 10.40
N ALA A 163 6.37 -27.78 9.56
CA ALA A 163 5.73 -29.10 9.63
C ALA A 163 6.18 -29.86 10.90
N VAL A 164 5.21 -30.20 11.77
CA VAL A 164 5.44 -30.92 13.04
C VAL A 164 4.91 -32.35 13.04
N GLN A 165 4.00 -32.69 12.13
CA GLN A 165 3.57 -34.07 11.81
C GLN A 165 3.27 -34.19 10.33
N THR A 166 3.35 -35.41 9.80
CA THR A 166 3.06 -35.70 8.38
C THR A 166 2.35 -37.05 8.26
N THR A 167 1.40 -37.15 7.33
CA THR A 167 0.66 -38.37 7.00
C THR A 167 0.38 -38.41 5.50
N GLN A 168 -0.29 -39.45 5.03
CA GLN A 168 -0.85 -39.51 3.68
C GLN A 168 -2.34 -39.82 3.72
N THR A 169 -3.08 -39.28 2.74
CA THR A 169 -4.48 -39.67 2.54
C THR A 169 -4.60 -41.10 2.05
N ASN A 170 -5.70 -41.76 2.43
CA ASN A 170 -6.07 -43.06 1.88
C ASN A 170 -6.93 -42.93 0.60
N LYS A 171 -7.33 -44.06 0.02
CA LYS A 171 -8.20 -44.15 -1.18
C LYS A 171 -9.56 -43.43 -1.08
N ALA A 172 -10.03 -43.11 0.12
CA ALA A 172 -11.25 -42.33 0.33
C ALA A 172 -10.96 -40.83 0.55
N GLY A 173 -9.70 -40.39 0.41
CA GLY A 173 -9.25 -39.03 0.71
C GLY A 173 -9.02 -38.77 2.19
N HIS A 174 -9.29 -39.75 3.07
CA HIS A 174 -9.27 -39.54 4.51
C HIS A 174 -7.83 -39.55 5.06
N PHE A 175 -7.54 -38.64 6.00
CA PHE A 175 -6.25 -38.54 6.69
C PHE A 175 -6.42 -38.43 8.22
N SER A 176 -5.37 -38.81 8.94
CA SER A 176 -5.25 -38.60 10.39
C SER A 176 -3.83 -38.21 10.78
N LEU A 177 -3.71 -37.19 11.63
CA LEU A 177 -2.47 -36.63 12.16
C LEU A 177 -2.57 -36.57 13.69
N GLN A 178 -1.59 -37.13 14.39
CA GLN A 178 -1.57 -37.20 15.85
C GLN A 178 -0.38 -36.44 16.41
N LEU A 179 -0.64 -35.31 17.09
CA LEU A 179 0.38 -34.48 17.71
C LEU A 179 0.52 -34.83 19.20
N PRO A 180 1.67 -35.37 19.68
CA PRO A 180 1.82 -35.80 21.07
C PRO A 180 1.89 -34.66 22.08
N GLN A 181 2.44 -33.50 21.69
CA GLN A 181 2.60 -32.29 22.51
C GLN A 181 2.46 -31.04 21.63
N ALA A 182 1.94 -29.96 22.20
CA ALA A 182 1.73 -28.68 21.51
C ALA A 182 2.24 -27.50 22.38
N GLY A 183 2.74 -26.44 21.75
CA GLY A 183 2.99 -25.16 22.41
C GLY A 183 1.68 -24.50 22.84
N SER A 184 1.64 -23.93 24.05
CA SER A 184 0.42 -23.36 24.65
C SER A 184 -0.09 -22.09 23.95
N HIS A 185 0.77 -21.43 23.18
CA HIS A 185 0.47 -20.17 22.48
C HIS A 185 0.70 -20.25 20.95
N ASN A 186 0.98 -21.45 20.44
CA ASN A 186 1.20 -21.66 19.01
C ASN A 186 -0.12 -21.91 18.28
N LEU A 187 -0.18 -21.54 16.99
CA LEU A 187 -1.33 -21.85 16.13
C LEU A 187 -1.00 -23.06 15.25
N TYR A 188 -2.00 -23.89 14.99
CA TYR A 188 -1.86 -25.09 14.16
C TYR A 188 -2.84 -25.06 13.01
N TYR A 189 -2.37 -25.45 11.82
CA TYR A 189 -3.20 -25.64 10.64
C TYR A 189 -2.75 -26.89 9.88
N VAL A 190 -3.64 -27.45 9.06
CA VAL A 190 -3.36 -28.62 8.22
C VAL A 190 -3.14 -28.15 6.78
N LEU A 191 -2.11 -28.70 6.14
CA LEU A 191 -1.69 -28.37 4.78
C LEU A 191 -1.53 -29.65 3.95
N ALA A 192 -2.24 -29.75 2.83
CA ALA A 192 -2.01 -30.78 1.83
C ALA A 192 -1.36 -30.17 0.58
N LYS A 193 -0.41 -30.91 -0.02
CA LYS A 193 0.35 -30.47 -1.21
C LYS A 193 0.26 -31.54 -2.30
N ASN A 194 -0.20 -31.16 -3.49
CA ASN A 194 -0.28 -32.05 -4.66
C ASN A 194 0.21 -31.32 -5.91
N GLY A 195 1.52 -31.40 -6.17
CA GLY A 195 2.18 -30.58 -7.18
C GLY A 195 2.01 -29.08 -6.86
N PRO A 196 1.49 -28.25 -7.79
CA PRO A 196 1.22 -26.83 -7.54
C PRO A 196 -0.07 -26.60 -6.71
N GLN A 197 -0.89 -27.62 -6.48
CA GLN A 197 -2.13 -27.48 -5.71
C GLN A 197 -1.84 -27.51 -4.21
N LEU A 198 -2.41 -26.55 -3.49
CA LEU A 198 -2.38 -26.45 -2.04
C LEU A 198 -3.81 -26.47 -1.50
N ALA A 199 -4.05 -27.23 -0.44
CA ALA A 199 -5.27 -27.18 0.35
C ALA A 199 -4.90 -26.94 1.81
N ARG A 200 -5.51 -25.93 2.44
CA ARG A 200 -5.13 -25.41 3.75
C ARG A 200 -6.36 -25.24 4.63
N SER A 201 -6.25 -25.57 5.91
CA SER A 201 -7.25 -25.18 6.91
C SER A 201 -7.02 -23.77 7.46
N GLU A 202 -8.03 -23.22 8.15
CA GLU A 202 -7.80 -22.14 9.09
C GLU A 202 -6.81 -22.56 10.19
N ALA A 203 -6.06 -21.60 10.71
CA ALA A 203 -5.12 -21.82 11.81
C ALA A 203 -5.84 -21.59 13.15
N ARG A 204 -5.62 -22.49 14.11
CA ARG A 204 -6.27 -22.43 15.42
C ARG A 204 -5.32 -22.74 16.57
N PRO A 205 -5.53 -22.17 17.77
CA PRO A 205 -4.87 -22.65 18.97
C PRO A 205 -5.38 -24.05 19.36
N LEU A 206 -4.58 -24.74 20.18
CA LEU A 206 -4.97 -25.97 20.85
C LEU A 206 -5.15 -25.71 22.35
N ALA A 207 -6.17 -26.33 22.95
CA ALA A 207 -6.45 -26.25 24.36
C ALA A 207 -6.39 -27.64 25.01
N ALA A 208 -6.15 -27.71 26.33
CA ALA A 208 -6.17 -28.98 27.07
C ALA A 208 -7.51 -29.75 26.93
N SER A 209 -8.60 -29.05 26.58
CA SER A 209 -9.92 -29.61 26.29
C SER A 209 -10.04 -30.30 24.92
N ASP A 210 -9.10 -30.11 24.00
CA ASP A 210 -9.01 -30.82 22.71
C ASP A 210 -8.33 -32.20 22.83
N LYS A 211 -7.66 -32.47 23.96
CA LYS A 211 -6.92 -33.72 24.20
C LYS A 211 -7.80 -34.95 23.97
N GLY A 212 -7.34 -35.86 23.11
CA GLY A 212 -8.02 -37.11 22.77
C GLY A 212 -9.31 -36.95 21.98
N LYS A 213 -9.64 -35.75 21.49
CA LYS A 213 -10.78 -35.51 20.59
C LYS A 213 -10.30 -35.39 19.16
N GLU A 214 -11.19 -35.76 18.24
CA GLU A 214 -11.04 -35.52 16.81
C GLU A 214 -11.31 -34.05 16.49
N ILE A 215 -10.28 -33.35 16.00
CA ILE A 215 -10.37 -32.03 15.39
C ILE A 215 -10.64 -32.24 13.91
N LYS A 216 -11.88 -32.01 13.49
CA LYS A 216 -12.30 -32.18 12.09
C LYS A 216 -11.75 -31.05 11.23
N THR A 217 -11.11 -31.42 10.13
CA THR A 217 -10.37 -30.49 9.27
C THR A 217 -10.44 -30.98 7.81
N ASP A 218 -11.60 -30.84 7.18
CA ASP A 218 -11.75 -31.20 5.78
C ASP A 218 -11.00 -30.22 4.87
N LEU A 219 -10.42 -30.73 3.79
CA LEU A 219 -9.58 -29.98 2.86
C LEU A 219 -10.07 -30.17 1.41
N VAL A 220 -9.96 -29.11 0.61
CA VAL A 220 -10.30 -29.17 -0.82
C VAL A 220 -9.17 -28.55 -1.65
N PHE A 221 -8.63 -29.31 -2.61
CA PHE A 221 -7.82 -28.74 -3.68
C PHE A 221 -8.74 -27.99 -4.64
N MET A 222 -8.66 -26.66 -4.59
CA MET A 222 -9.26 -25.80 -5.59
C MET A 222 -8.46 -25.89 -6.89
N ALA A 223 -9.13 -25.67 -8.02
CA ALA A 223 -8.46 -25.59 -9.32
C ALA A 223 -7.40 -24.47 -9.33
N VAL A 224 -6.26 -24.70 -9.99
CA VAL A 224 -5.24 -23.66 -10.17
C VAL A 224 -5.35 -23.10 -11.58
N SER A 225 -5.71 -21.82 -11.70
CA SER A 225 -5.68 -21.10 -12.97
C SER A 225 -4.27 -20.61 -13.27
N GLN A 226 -3.83 -20.76 -14.51
CA GLN A 226 -2.64 -20.11 -15.06
C GLN A 226 -3.01 -19.13 -16.19
N ASP A 227 -4.30 -18.84 -16.41
CA ASP A 227 -4.75 -17.86 -17.41
C ASP A 227 -4.66 -16.44 -16.83
N PRO A 228 -3.84 -15.53 -17.38
CA PRO A 228 -3.78 -14.13 -16.96
C PRO A 228 -5.13 -13.41 -16.99
N LYS A 229 -6.10 -13.88 -17.80
CA LYS A 229 -7.46 -13.33 -17.84
C LYS A 229 -8.25 -13.59 -16.56
N ALA A 230 -7.83 -14.52 -15.71
CA ALA A 230 -8.41 -14.72 -14.39
C ALA A 230 -8.08 -13.57 -13.40
N LEU A 231 -7.13 -12.70 -13.73
CA LEU A 231 -6.88 -11.47 -12.97
C LEU A 231 -7.69 -10.29 -13.54
N ILE A 232 -8.32 -9.52 -12.67
CA ILE A 232 -8.85 -8.18 -12.94
C ILE A 232 -8.05 -7.18 -12.13
N VAL A 233 -7.71 -6.03 -12.71
CA VAL A 233 -7.18 -4.89 -11.96
C VAL A 233 -8.33 -3.91 -11.77
N ARG A 234 -9.08 -4.07 -10.68
CA ARG A 234 -10.23 -3.22 -10.36
C ARG A 234 -9.85 -1.74 -10.34
N LYS A 235 -8.61 -1.46 -9.91
CA LYS A 235 -8.10 -0.09 -9.86
C LYS A 235 -6.58 -0.03 -9.94
N ASN A 236 -6.06 0.92 -10.71
CA ASN A 236 -4.70 1.44 -10.56
C ASN A 236 -4.75 2.87 -10.02
N LEU A 237 -4.18 3.10 -8.84
CA LEU A 237 -4.04 4.43 -8.25
C LEU A 237 -2.57 4.84 -8.25
N LEU A 238 -2.26 5.97 -8.89
CA LEU A 238 -0.94 6.59 -8.93
C LEU A 238 -0.93 7.81 -8.00
N PHE A 239 -0.21 7.72 -6.88
CA PHE A 239 -0.01 8.83 -5.95
C PHE A 239 1.32 9.52 -6.20
N PHE A 240 1.29 10.83 -6.42
CA PHE A 240 2.45 11.66 -6.75
C PHE A 240 2.84 12.55 -5.57
N GLU A 241 4.15 12.60 -5.29
CA GLU A 241 4.76 13.49 -4.29
C GLU A 241 5.94 14.26 -4.92
N LEU A 242 5.94 15.58 -4.79
CA LEU A 242 7.09 16.41 -5.17
C LEU A 242 8.16 16.36 -4.07
N MET A 243 9.38 16.05 -4.48
CA MET A 243 10.59 16.02 -3.67
C MET A 243 11.44 17.26 -3.99
N GLU A 244 12.61 17.40 -3.35
CA GLU A 244 13.53 18.50 -3.66
C GLU A 244 14.17 18.37 -5.07
N ASP A 245 14.42 17.15 -5.53
CA ASP A 245 15.18 16.84 -6.75
C ASP A 245 14.46 15.93 -7.76
N ARG A 246 13.26 15.43 -7.43
CA ARG A 246 12.46 14.47 -8.23
C ARG A 246 10.97 14.50 -7.89
N VAL A 247 10.17 13.70 -8.59
CA VAL A 247 8.80 13.33 -8.20
C VAL A 247 8.78 11.85 -7.84
N ARG A 248 8.28 11.50 -6.66
CA ARG A 248 8.04 10.10 -6.29
C ARG A 248 6.62 9.70 -6.72
N VAL A 249 6.50 8.54 -7.34
CA VAL A 249 5.21 7.94 -7.74
C VAL A 249 5.04 6.64 -6.97
N SER A 250 3.93 6.54 -6.25
CA SER A 250 3.55 5.37 -5.46
C SER A 250 2.27 4.79 -6.07
N GLU A 251 2.36 3.61 -6.69
CA GLU A 251 1.23 2.95 -7.36
C GLU A 251 0.62 1.86 -6.47
N ILE A 252 -0.71 1.91 -6.29
CA ILE A 252 -1.51 0.87 -5.61
C ILE A 252 -2.41 0.21 -6.65
N LEU A 253 -2.22 -1.09 -6.86
CA LEU A 253 -3.06 -1.93 -7.71
C LEU A 253 -4.02 -2.73 -6.83
N LEU A 254 -5.33 -2.53 -6.99
CA LEU A 254 -6.33 -3.47 -6.47
C LEU A 254 -6.56 -4.54 -7.53
N ILE A 255 -6.17 -5.77 -7.21
CA ILE A 255 -6.30 -6.94 -8.08
C ILE A 255 -7.33 -7.92 -7.54
N GLU A 256 -8.01 -8.63 -8.42
CA GLU A 256 -8.96 -9.69 -8.09
C GLU A 256 -8.68 -10.94 -8.93
N ASN A 257 -8.53 -12.07 -8.25
CA ASN A 257 -8.62 -13.38 -8.88
C ASN A 257 -10.08 -13.82 -8.93
N ILE A 258 -10.63 -13.82 -10.15
CA ILE A 258 -12.02 -14.24 -10.43
C ILE A 258 -12.16 -15.73 -10.77
N SER A 259 -11.07 -16.52 -10.71
CA SER A 259 -11.19 -17.96 -10.92
C SER A 259 -11.76 -18.66 -9.67
N PRO A 260 -12.42 -19.83 -9.82
CA PRO A 260 -12.99 -20.57 -8.68
C PRO A 260 -11.96 -21.12 -7.67
N GLY A 261 -10.66 -20.94 -7.94
CA GLY A 261 -9.58 -21.44 -7.10
C GLY A 261 -8.35 -20.53 -7.18
N SER A 262 -7.18 -21.03 -6.83
CA SER A 262 -5.97 -20.20 -6.81
C SER A 262 -5.55 -19.81 -8.23
N LEU A 263 -5.04 -18.59 -8.37
CA LEU A 263 -4.38 -18.12 -9.58
C LEU A 263 -2.87 -18.19 -9.36
N ASP A 264 -2.14 -18.79 -10.29
CA ASP A 264 -0.68 -18.85 -10.28
C ASP A 264 -0.11 -18.37 -11.63
N LEU A 265 0.44 -17.16 -11.61
CA LEU A 265 1.12 -16.51 -12.72
C LEU A 265 2.64 -16.42 -12.49
N SER A 266 3.18 -17.15 -11.50
CA SER A 266 4.64 -17.15 -11.21
C SER A 266 5.48 -17.62 -12.40
N GLY A 267 4.97 -18.56 -13.20
CA GLY A 267 5.60 -19.03 -14.44
C GLY A 267 5.38 -18.11 -15.66
N GLN A 268 4.54 -17.09 -15.57
CA GLN A 268 4.30 -16.10 -16.61
C GLN A 268 4.05 -14.71 -15.99
N PRO A 269 5.10 -14.02 -15.49
CA PRO A 269 4.96 -12.76 -14.76
C PRO A 269 4.22 -11.70 -15.58
N LEU A 270 3.36 -10.94 -14.90
CA LEU A 270 2.67 -9.82 -15.52
C LEU A 270 3.62 -8.63 -15.66
N VAL A 271 3.64 -8.03 -16.84
CA VAL A 271 4.59 -6.97 -17.19
C VAL A 271 3.88 -5.62 -17.30
N LYS A 272 4.40 -4.61 -16.61
CA LYS A 272 3.97 -3.22 -16.70
C LYS A 272 5.15 -2.32 -16.99
N ALA A 273 5.10 -1.62 -18.11
CA ALA A 273 6.04 -0.54 -18.38
C ALA A 273 5.86 0.58 -17.35
N LEU A 274 6.97 1.07 -16.78
CA LEU A 274 6.98 2.31 -16.02
C LEU A 274 7.17 3.50 -17.00
N PRO A 275 6.91 4.75 -16.58
CA PRO A 275 7.32 5.90 -17.36
C PRO A 275 8.83 5.88 -17.62
N LYS A 276 9.22 6.29 -18.82
CA LYS A 276 10.62 6.31 -19.26
C LYS A 276 11.49 7.07 -18.26
N GLY A 277 12.62 6.48 -17.84
CA GLY A 277 13.50 7.11 -16.85
C GLY A 277 12.92 7.07 -15.43
N ALA A 278 12.11 6.05 -15.14
CA ALA A 278 11.75 5.69 -13.77
C ALA A 278 12.97 5.07 -13.05
N GLU A 279 13.28 5.57 -11.87
CA GLU A 279 14.39 5.11 -11.04
C GLU A 279 13.89 4.61 -9.67
N ASN A 280 14.75 3.96 -8.88
CA ASN A 280 14.48 3.58 -7.49
C ASN A 280 13.16 2.81 -7.25
N PHE A 281 12.85 1.87 -8.16
CA PHE A 281 11.72 0.95 -8.03
C PHE A 281 11.84 0.11 -6.75
N GLN A 282 10.74 0.01 -6.00
CA GLN A 282 10.63 -0.83 -4.82
C GLN A 282 9.21 -1.35 -4.65
N LEU A 283 9.07 -2.66 -4.47
CA LEU A 283 7.84 -3.27 -3.95
C LEU A 283 7.72 -2.95 -2.46
N MET A 284 6.58 -2.38 -2.05
CA MET A 284 6.32 -1.98 -0.68
C MET A 284 5.43 -3.03 -0.01
N ARG A 285 5.98 -3.74 0.99
CA ARG A 285 5.37 -4.89 1.67
C ARG A 285 4.83 -5.96 0.70
N PRO A 286 5.67 -6.91 0.25
CA PRO A 286 5.19 -8.05 -0.52
C PRO A 286 4.11 -8.81 0.26
N ALA A 287 2.89 -8.88 -0.30
CA ALA A 287 1.88 -9.80 0.18
C ALA A 287 2.32 -11.25 -0.10
N PRO A 288 1.94 -12.25 0.73
CA PRO A 288 2.27 -13.64 0.48
C PRO A 288 1.88 -14.08 -0.94
N GLY A 289 2.83 -14.64 -1.68
CA GLY A 289 2.65 -15.04 -3.08
C GLY A 289 2.77 -13.92 -4.12
N ILE A 290 3.05 -12.67 -3.73
CA ILE A 290 3.28 -11.55 -4.65
C ILE A 290 4.73 -11.07 -4.53
N SER A 291 5.46 -11.13 -5.64
CA SER A 291 6.78 -10.51 -5.77
C SER A 291 6.87 -9.66 -7.04
N ALA A 292 7.79 -8.71 -7.05
CA ALA A 292 8.00 -7.83 -8.19
C ALA A 292 9.47 -7.42 -8.33
N GLN A 293 9.95 -7.34 -9.57
CA GLN A 293 11.30 -6.91 -9.91
C GLN A 293 11.26 -5.92 -11.07
N LEU A 294 12.24 -5.01 -11.13
CA LEU A 294 12.43 -4.12 -12.27
C LEU A 294 13.44 -4.75 -13.25
N ASP A 295 13.03 -4.91 -14.50
CA ASP A 295 13.91 -5.24 -15.63
C ASP A 295 13.83 -4.10 -16.64
N GLN A 296 14.91 -3.32 -16.75
CA GLN A 296 14.96 -2.07 -17.52
C GLN A 296 13.83 -1.10 -17.10
N ASP A 297 12.98 -0.65 -18.02
CA ASP A 297 11.81 0.19 -17.75
C ASP A 297 10.53 -0.64 -17.44
N GLN A 298 10.64 -1.93 -17.11
CA GLN A 298 9.49 -2.85 -16.97
C GLN A 298 9.43 -3.52 -15.59
N ALA A 299 8.38 -3.23 -14.83
CA ALA A 299 8.07 -3.95 -13.60
C ALA A 299 7.42 -5.30 -13.96
N GLN A 300 8.06 -6.40 -13.54
CA GLN A 300 7.57 -7.77 -13.68
C GLN A 300 6.98 -8.23 -12.35
N PHE A 301 5.72 -8.65 -12.34
CA PHE A 301 4.98 -9.11 -11.16
C PHE A 301 4.70 -10.60 -11.24
N SER A 302 5.26 -11.37 -10.32
CA SER A 302 4.92 -12.78 -10.11
C SER A 302 3.83 -12.86 -9.05
N ILE A 303 2.68 -13.44 -9.40
CA ILE A 303 1.47 -13.43 -8.57
C ILE A 303 0.96 -14.85 -8.39
N THR A 304 0.88 -15.30 -7.15
CA THR A 304 0.15 -16.49 -6.72
C THR A 304 -0.85 -16.07 -5.63
N MET A 305 -2.15 -16.22 -5.86
CA MET A 305 -3.19 -15.75 -4.93
C MET A 305 -4.42 -16.67 -4.90
N ALA A 306 -5.11 -16.75 -3.76
CA ALA A 306 -6.40 -17.40 -3.62
C ALA A 306 -7.51 -16.63 -4.38
N PRO A 307 -8.74 -17.18 -4.52
CA PRO A 307 -9.89 -16.41 -5.02
C PRO A 307 -10.13 -15.11 -4.22
N GLY A 308 -10.63 -14.06 -4.89
CA GLY A 308 -10.94 -12.78 -4.26
C GLY A 308 -9.87 -11.72 -4.49
N MET A 309 -9.85 -10.71 -3.62
CA MET A 309 -9.11 -9.46 -3.84
C MET A 309 -7.81 -9.37 -3.03
N ALA A 310 -6.80 -8.72 -3.62
CA ALA A 310 -5.52 -8.40 -3.00
C ALA A 310 -5.02 -7.01 -3.47
N GLN A 311 -4.04 -6.44 -2.78
CA GLN A 311 -3.41 -5.19 -3.18
C GLN A 311 -1.92 -5.40 -3.47
N ILE A 312 -1.41 -4.78 -4.54
CA ILE A 312 0.03 -4.64 -4.80
C ILE A 312 0.39 -3.17 -4.60
N PHE A 313 1.38 -2.88 -3.77
CA PHE A 313 1.87 -1.52 -3.53
C PHE A 313 3.34 -1.43 -3.92
N PHE A 314 3.71 -0.48 -4.77
CA PHE A 314 5.10 -0.25 -5.16
C PHE A 314 5.33 1.24 -5.44
N SER A 315 6.58 1.67 -5.50
CA SER A 315 6.93 3.05 -5.85
C SER A 315 8.20 3.14 -6.68
N TYR A 316 8.32 4.24 -7.43
CA TYR A 316 9.47 4.62 -8.25
C TYR A 316 9.60 6.15 -8.29
N ASP A 317 10.71 6.65 -8.83
CA ASP A 317 11.02 8.07 -8.93
C ASP A 317 11.07 8.53 -10.39
N LEU A 318 10.73 9.79 -10.64
CA LEU A 318 10.81 10.48 -11.92
C LEU A 318 11.60 11.78 -11.77
N ASN A 319 12.52 12.06 -12.69
CA ASN A 319 13.36 13.26 -12.62
C ASN A 319 12.55 14.55 -12.92
N LEU A 320 12.91 15.68 -12.28
CA LEU A 320 12.24 16.97 -12.46
C LEU A 320 12.35 17.53 -13.89
N ASP A 321 13.31 17.07 -14.71
CA ASP A 321 13.42 17.47 -16.11
C ASP A 321 12.29 16.92 -17.00
N GLN A 322 11.57 15.89 -16.52
CA GLN A 322 10.40 15.30 -17.17
C GLN A 322 9.11 16.12 -16.98
N LEU A 323 9.13 17.12 -16.08
CA LEU A 323 7.96 17.95 -15.80
C LEU A 323 7.54 18.80 -17.02
N GLY A 324 6.22 18.86 -17.25
CA GLY A 324 5.62 19.47 -18.43
C GLY A 324 5.74 18.62 -19.71
N GLN A 325 6.25 17.38 -19.63
CA GLN A 325 6.23 16.42 -20.73
C GLN A 325 5.11 15.39 -20.55
N THR A 326 4.60 14.84 -21.65
CA THR A 326 3.67 13.71 -21.63
C THR A 326 4.40 12.44 -21.18
N LEU A 327 4.09 11.96 -19.99
CA LEU A 327 4.53 10.68 -19.47
C LEU A 327 3.56 9.58 -19.88
N THR A 328 4.04 8.35 -20.00
CA THR A 328 3.24 7.17 -20.34
C THR A 328 3.57 6.05 -19.37
N SER A 329 2.58 5.58 -18.59
CA SER A 329 2.71 4.41 -17.71
C SER A 329 1.87 3.25 -18.26
N GLY A 330 2.42 2.04 -18.22
CA GLY A 330 1.70 0.83 -18.61
C GLY A 330 0.54 0.52 -17.68
N LEU A 331 -0.48 -0.14 -18.20
CA LEU A 331 -1.57 -0.72 -17.44
C LEU A 331 -1.47 -2.24 -17.50
N LEU A 332 -1.74 -2.90 -16.38
CA LEU A 332 -1.92 -4.35 -16.39
C LEU A 332 -3.20 -4.72 -17.15
N PRO A 333 -3.28 -5.94 -17.73
CA PRO A 333 -4.48 -6.40 -18.41
C PRO A 333 -5.73 -6.26 -17.54
N ARG A 334 -6.87 -5.92 -18.16
CA ARG A 334 -8.17 -5.77 -17.49
C ARG A 334 -8.15 -4.76 -16.32
N THR A 335 -7.43 -3.63 -16.50
CA THR A 335 -7.59 -2.45 -15.64
C THR A 335 -8.96 -1.81 -15.87
N GLU A 336 -9.73 -1.53 -14.80
CA GLU A 336 -11.08 -0.95 -14.88
C GLU A 336 -11.11 0.55 -14.51
N GLU A 337 -10.56 0.94 -13.35
CA GLU A 337 -10.45 2.34 -12.92
C GLU A 337 -8.97 2.81 -12.85
N ILE A 338 -8.72 4.07 -13.21
CA ILE A 338 -7.44 4.75 -13.01
C ILE A 338 -7.66 6.01 -12.17
N GLU A 339 -6.87 6.18 -11.11
CA GLU A 339 -6.86 7.39 -10.27
C GLU A 339 -5.47 8.02 -10.23
N LEU A 340 -5.38 9.32 -10.49
CA LEU A 340 -4.19 10.13 -10.25
C LEU A 340 -4.43 10.95 -8.98
N VAL A 341 -3.58 10.81 -7.96
CA VAL A 341 -3.67 11.54 -6.69
C VAL A 341 -2.41 12.35 -6.47
N ARG A 342 -2.52 13.62 -6.07
CA ARG A 342 -1.37 14.45 -5.67
C ARG A 342 -1.62 15.15 -4.33
N THR A 343 -0.54 15.56 -3.66
CA THR A 343 -0.62 16.51 -2.55
C THR A 343 -1.02 17.91 -3.03
N ALA A 344 -1.39 18.80 -2.10
CA ALA A 344 -1.75 20.18 -2.40
C ALA A 344 -0.60 21.08 -2.90
N SER A 345 0.66 20.64 -2.78
CA SER A 345 1.85 21.50 -2.89
C SER A 345 2.63 21.32 -4.19
N GLY A 346 2.76 22.40 -4.97
CA GLY A 346 3.87 22.63 -5.90
C GLY A 346 3.75 22.08 -7.33
N PHE A 347 2.71 21.31 -7.64
CA PHE A 347 2.46 20.79 -8.98
C PHE A 347 1.01 20.36 -9.19
N GLU A 348 0.62 20.26 -10.45
CA GLU A 348 -0.62 19.64 -10.95
C GLU A 348 -0.31 18.32 -11.65
N VAL A 349 -1.29 17.42 -11.66
CA VAL A 349 -1.25 16.19 -12.46
C VAL A 349 -2.55 16.09 -13.26
N THR A 350 -2.44 15.86 -14.56
CA THR A 350 -3.58 15.78 -15.48
C THR A 350 -3.44 14.57 -16.39
N PHE A 351 -4.57 13.97 -16.79
CA PHE A 351 -4.57 12.96 -17.84
C PHE A 351 -4.34 13.61 -19.21
N ASP A 352 -3.49 12.98 -20.04
CA ASP A 352 -3.18 13.37 -21.43
C ASP A 352 -3.50 12.21 -22.39
N THR A 353 -4.65 11.60 -22.17
CA THR A 353 -5.18 10.46 -22.93
C THR A 353 -6.64 10.75 -23.27
N PRO A 354 -7.17 10.33 -24.44
CA PRO A 354 -8.61 10.26 -24.63
C PRO A 354 -9.19 9.25 -23.64
N ILE A 355 -9.86 9.75 -22.61
CA ILE A 355 -10.50 8.99 -21.54
C ILE A 355 -11.97 9.39 -21.43
N ASN A 356 -12.72 8.65 -20.60
CA ASN A 356 -14.09 9.00 -20.24
C ASN A 356 -14.14 10.27 -19.37
N GLU A 357 -15.32 10.60 -18.86
CA GLU A 357 -15.50 11.68 -17.89
C GLU A 357 -14.48 11.57 -16.73
N VAL A 358 -13.89 12.71 -16.37
CA VAL A 358 -12.92 12.81 -15.26
C VAL A 358 -13.64 13.36 -14.05
N VAL A 359 -13.67 12.57 -12.98
CA VAL A 359 -14.22 13.00 -11.70
C VAL A 359 -13.09 13.55 -10.84
N GLU A 360 -13.18 14.84 -10.50
CA GLU A 360 -12.27 15.51 -9.58
C GLU A 360 -12.80 15.45 -8.14
N THR A 361 -11.92 15.19 -7.18
CA THR A 361 -12.28 15.11 -5.76
C THR A 361 -11.14 15.61 -4.88
N LYS A 362 -11.49 16.43 -3.88
CA LYS A 362 -10.59 16.87 -2.82
C LYS A 362 -10.76 15.95 -1.60
N LYS A 363 -9.65 15.48 -1.03
CA LYS A 363 -9.61 14.56 0.14
C LYS A 363 -8.68 15.12 1.23
N GLY A 364 -8.79 14.61 2.46
CA GLY A 364 -8.02 15.05 3.63
C GLY A 364 -8.77 16.02 4.55
N HIS A 365 -8.18 16.33 5.70
CA HIS A 365 -8.73 17.17 6.76
C HIS A 365 -7.73 18.27 7.17
N GLY A 366 -8.21 19.45 7.55
CA GLY A 366 -7.37 20.59 7.94
C GLY A 366 -6.61 21.22 6.76
N GLU A 367 -5.35 21.61 6.99
CA GLU A 367 -4.47 22.23 5.99
C GLU A 367 -3.86 21.23 5.00
N GLU A 368 -3.91 19.93 5.32
CA GLU A 368 -3.20 18.89 4.56
C GLU A 368 -4.18 18.10 3.67
N LEU A 369 -4.05 18.36 2.36
CA LEU A 369 -5.09 18.05 1.38
C LEU A 369 -4.52 17.29 0.18
N PHE A 370 -5.31 16.36 -0.34
CA PHE A 370 -5.05 15.64 -1.58
C PHE A 370 -6.06 16.01 -2.66
N PHE A 371 -5.61 15.95 -3.91
CA PHE A 371 -6.43 16.16 -5.09
C PHE A 371 -6.38 14.89 -5.94
N SER A 372 -7.56 14.37 -6.28
CA SER A 372 -7.79 13.10 -6.96
C SER A 372 -8.49 13.36 -8.29
N LYS A 373 -7.99 12.75 -9.37
CA LYS A 373 -8.65 12.69 -10.68
C LYS A 373 -8.89 11.22 -11.04
N LYS A 374 -10.15 10.81 -11.16
CA LYS A 374 -10.55 9.42 -11.47
C LYS A 374 -11.13 9.32 -12.87
N THR A 375 -10.89 8.21 -13.55
CA THR A 375 -11.55 7.86 -14.81
C THR A 375 -11.64 6.34 -15.01
N LEU A 376 -12.58 5.89 -15.83
CA LEU A 376 -12.65 4.50 -16.27
C LEU A 376 -11.72 4.28 -17.46
N ALA A 377 -10.93 3.21 -17.40
CA ALA A 377 -10.08 2.77 -18.50
C ALA A 377 -10.93 2.33 -19.71
N LEU A 378 -10.44 2.57 -20.92
CA LEU A 378 -11.06 2.07 -22.14
C LEU A 378 -10.81 0.56 -22.30
N SER A 379 -11.71 -0.12 -23.00
CA SER A 379 -11.51 -1.54 -23.35
C SER A 379 -10.20 -1.69 -24.13
N ASP A 380 -9.39 -2.68 -23.73
CA ASP A 380 -8.04 -2.96 -24.25
C ASP A 380 -7.01 -1.81 -24.09
N GLN A 381 -7.26 -0.82 -23.22
CA GLN A 381 -6.28 0.23 -22.92
C GLN A 381 -5.02 -0.35 -22.25
N LYS A 382 -3.88 -0.27 -22.94
CA LYS A 382 -2.58 -0.80 -22.47
C LYS A 382 -1.73 0.21 -21.69
N ASN A 383 -2.02 1.50 -21.81
CA ASN A 383 -1.22 2.57 -21.21
C ASN A 383 -2.13 3.72 -20.77
N VAL A 384 -1.73 4.42 -19.71
CA VAL A 384 -2.23 5.75 -19.36
C VAL A 384 -1.16 6.79 -19.65
N LYS A 385 -1.54 7.93 -20.19
CA LYS A 385 -0.69 9.11 -20.30
C LYS A 385 -1.16 10.21 -19.38
N PHE A 386 -0.20 10.92 -18.80
CA PHE A 386 -0.43 12.04 -17.90
C PHE A 386 0.70 13.06 -18.03
N VAL A 387 0.41 14.30 -17.64
CA VAL A 387 1.39 15.38 -17.54
C VAL A 387 1.48 15.82 -16.08
N ILE A 388 2.69 16.08 -15.62
CA ILE A 388 2.98 16.64 -14.29
C ILE A 388 3.50 18.06 -14.51
N GLU A 389 2.73 19.08 -14.14
CA GLU A 389 3.10 20.50 -14.33
C GLU A 389 3.47 21.12 -12.98
N SER A 390 4.72 21.56 -12.78
CA SER A 390 5.04 22.30 -11.56
C SER A 390 4.52 23.73 -11.59
N THR A 391 3.83 24.14 -10.53
CA THR A 391 3.44 25.53 -10.28
C THR A 391 4.60 26.36 -9.71
N ILE A 392 5.68 25.70 -9.27
CA ILE A 392 6.92 26.34 -8.82
C ILE A 392 7.80 26.56 -10.06
N MET A 393 7.88 27.81 -10.56
CA MET A 393 8.85 28.14 -11.60
C MET A 393 10.27 27.79 -11.10
N PRO A 394 11.03 26.90 -11.78
CA PRO A 394 12.37 26.56 -11.35
C PRO A 394 13.23 27.82 -11.42
N GLN A 395 13.89 28.19 -10.31
CA GLN A 395 14.61 29.48 -10.18
C GLN A 395 15.60 29.77 -11.33
N LYS A 396 16.18 28.72 -11.92
CA LYS A 396 17.04 28.81 -13.13
C LYS A 396 16.34 29.50 -14.31
N ARG A 397 15.02 29.35 -14.49
CA ARG A 397 14.23 30.04 -15.53
C ARG A 397 13.93 31.51 -15.21
N LEU A 398 13.96 31.92 -13.93
CA LEU A 398 13.88 33.33 -13.53
C LEU A 398 15.24 34.03 -13.58
N PHE A 399 16.34 33.30 -13.39
CA PHE A 399 17.69 33.87 -13.36
C PHE A 399 18.07 34.60 -14.66
N TYR A 400 17.74 34.03 -15.82
CA TYR A 400 18.01 34.66 -17.13
C TYR A 400 17.22 35.96 -17.37
N PRO A 401 15.87 36.02 -17.24
CA PRO A 401 15.15 37.28 -17.40
C PRO A 401 15.48 38.30 -16.29
N ALA A 402 15.79 37.86 -15.06
CA ALA A 402 16.20 38.76 -13.99
C ALA A 402 17.60 39.37 -14.23
N THR A 403 18.57 38.58 -14.68
CA THR A 403 19.90 39.10 -15.07
C THR A 403 19.82 39.97 -16.33
N LEU A 404 18.98 39.63 -17.31
CA LEU A 404 18.72 40.48 -18.47
C LEU A 404 18.12 41.83 -18.05
N LEU A 405 17.12 41.84 -17.16
CA LEU A 405 16.56 43.07 -16.59
C LEU A 405 17.61 43.87 -15.81
N LEU A 406 18.43 43.22 -14.99
CA LEU A 406 19.51 43.88 -14.25
C LEU A 406 20.53 44.54 -15.19
N VAL A 407 20.95 43.84 -16.25
CA VAL A 407 21.86 44.37 -17.27
C VAL A 407 21.24 45.57 -18.00
N LEU A 408 19.98 45.46 -18.44
CA LEU A 408 19.27 46.58 -19.08
C LEU A 408 19.13 47.80 -18.15
N LEU A 409 18.85 47.58 -16.87
CA LEU A 409 18.71 48.63 -15.87
C LEU A 409 20.06 49.29 -15.57
N LEU A 410 21.15 48.53 -15.47
CA LEU A 410 22.52 49.04 -15.34
C LEU A 410 22.97 49.81 -16.59
N CYS A 411 22.66 49.33 -17.79
CA CYS A 411 22.92 50.05 -19.04
C CYS A 411 22.15 51.38 -19.10
N GLY A 412 20.86 51.38 -18.74
CA GLY A 412 20.04 52.59 -18.67
C GLY A 412 20.55 53.59 -17.63
N LEU A 413 20.96 53.11 -16.46
CA LEU A 413 21.55 53.93 -15.40
C LEU A 413 22.89 54.54 -15.83
N PHE A 414 23.75 53.76 -16.49
CA PHE A 414 25.00 54.24 -17.07
C PHE A 414 24.76 55.34 -18.12
N TRP A 415 23.77 55.14 -19.00
CA TRP A 415 23.37 56.12 -20.01
C TRP A 415 22.86 57.43 -19.37
N TYR A 416 22.00 57.33 -18.35
CA TYR A 416 21.50 58.46 -17.57
C TYR A 416 22.62 59.25 -16.86
N ILE A 417 23.61 58.57 -16.30
CA ILE A 417 24.76 59.22 -15.65
C ILE A 417 25.68 59.90 -16.68
N LYS A 418 25.90 59.26 -17.84
CA LYS A 418 26.70 59.81 -18.95
C LYS A 418 26.04 61.01 -19.64
N ILE A 419 24.72 61.10 -19.64
CA ILE A 419 23.92 62.15 -20.32
C ILE A 419 23.28 63.08 -19.28
N LYS A 420 23.97 63.34 -18.16
CA LYS A 420 23.69 64.55 -17.39
C LYS A 420 23.94 65.75 -18.30
N PRO A 421 22.94 66.58 -18.63
CA PRO A 421 23.23 67.85 -19.27
C PRO A 421 24.07 68.67 -18.28
N GLU A 422 25.15 69.27 -18.76
CA GLU A 422 25.81 70.33 -17.99
C GLU A 422 24.75 71.38 -17.68
N LYS A 423 24.60 71.73 -16.40
CA LYS A 423 23.79 72.89 -16.04
C LYS A 423 24.50 74.10 -16.63
N ALA A 424 23.89 74.71 -17.65
CA ALA A 424 24.30 76.02 -18.13
C ALA A 424 24.37 76.98 -16.94
N ALA A 425 25.51 77.65 -16.80
CA ALA A 425 25.79 78.64 -15.76
C ALA A 425 25.09 79.97 -16.05
#